data_AF-A0A0V8IKY7-F1
#
_entry.id   AF-A0A0V8IKY7-F1
#
_cell.length_a   1.000
_cell.length_b   1.000
_cell.length_c   1.000
_cell.angle_alpha   90.00
_cell.angle_beta   90.00
_cell.angle_gamma   90.00
#
_symmetry.space_group_name_H-M   'P 1'
#
loop_
_entity.id
_entity.type
_entity.pdbx_description
1 polymer ?
#
loop_
_entity_poly.entity_id
_entity_poly.type
_entity_poly.pdbx_seq_one_letter_code
_entity_poly.pdbx_strand_id
1 'polypeptide(L)'
;MTDWKTTPSTYSDRLEELAQTLSACRDAFHETANEFRWEPAAGSGAAQAATSLSSPDPAIDKPAGETGHCLITEAIQIFFFNSAAHLGSWAALLRAAEVVATPPLLLRAVIENCAHAVWVTGDDDTEAPEDRLARAYLEELKSAEQAKMNAGRLRGKSGPTYTRTANAYKKVKAEIAARFPDSTPEELGNWRLHGQKLPSLEDSVQWMYDLTARFGGTIDATMASGLYGLLSNLTHPTLYTVRDMRVWTKDEKTGDDVANVRVTIESVEKDVRTALAAFYNAMTYVTAYYGWPETALRTLESKIEAVIPDFFNAALEVE
;
A
#
# COMPACT_ATOMS: atom_id res chain seq x y z
N MET A 1 -25.44 -22.36 13.65
CA MET A 1 -25.58 -21.09 14.40
C MET A 1 -24.17 -20.69 14.76
N THR A 2 -23.67 -19.54 14.30
CA THR A 2 -22.29 -19.11 14.61
C THR A 2 -22.31 -18.49 16.00
N ASP A 3 -21.78 -19.20 16.98
CA ASP A 3 -21.73 -18.72 18.37
C ASP A 3 -20.47 -17.85 18.56
N TRP A 4 -20.66 -16.57 18.90
CA TRP A 4 -19.56 -15.64 19.15
C TRP A 4 -19.11 -15.79 20.60
N LYS A 5 -18.02 -16.54 20.81
CA LYS A 5 -17.43 -16.66 22.15
C LYS A 5 -16.75 -15.36 22.54
N THR A 6 -17.00 -14.90 23.76
CA THR A 6 -16.38 -13.69 24.33
C THR A 6 -14.86 -13.84 24.40
N THR A 7 -14.15 -12.84 23.93
CA THR A 7 -12.68 -12.74 23.99
C THR A 7 -12.22 -12.64 25.45
N PRO A 8 -11.39 -13.58 25.96
CA PRO A 8 -10.72 -13.44 27.26
C PRO A 8 -10.03 -12.07 27.42
N SER A 9 -10.01 -11.50 28.63
CA SER A 9 -9.48 -10.15 28.87
C SER A 9 -8.02 -9.98 28.43
N THR A 10 -7.19 -11.00 28.60
CA THR A 10 -5.78 -11.01 28.17
C THR A 10 -5.62 -10.85 26.65
N TYR A 11 -6.58 -11.33 25.86
CA TYR A 11 -6.58 -11.12 24.41
C TYR A 11 -7.07 -9.73 24.03
N SER A 12 -7.97 -9.13 24.82
CA SER A 12 -8.38 -7.73 24.63
C SER A 12 -7.20 -6.78 24.81
N ASP A 13 -6.36 -7.00 25.82
CA ASP A 13 -5.18 -6.18 26.08
C ASP A 13 -4.19 -6.27 24.91
N ARG A 14 -3.91 -7.50 24.43
CA ARG A 14 -3.00 -7.69 23.29
C ARG A 14 -3.54 -7.08 21.98
N LEU A 15 -4.85 -7.17 21.74
CA LEU A 15 -5.47 -6.52 20.58
C LEU A 15 -5.36 -4.98 20.64
N GLU A 16 -5.47 -4.39 21.83
CA GLU A 16 -5.27 -2.94 22.02
C GLU A 16 -3.81 -2.54 21.77
N GLU A 17 -2.84 -3.30 22.28
CA GLU A 17 -1.41 -3.04 22.01
C GLU A 17 -1.10 -3.07 20.50
N LEU A 18 -1.61 -4.08 19.79
CA LEU A 18 -1.49 -4.17 18.33
C LEU A 18 -2.21 -3.00 17.63
N ALA A 19 -3.42 -2.63 18.08
CA ALA A 19 -4.14 -1.47 17.54
C ALA A 19 -3.36 -0.15 17.71
N GLN A 20 -2.62 0.00 18.81
CA GLN A 20 -1.78 1.17 19.06
C GLN A 20 -0.62 1.26 18.07
N THR A 21 0.04 0.15 17.74
CA THR A 21 1.12 0.14 16.72
C THR A 21 0.60 0.50 15.32
N LEU A 22 -0.57 0.00 14.93
CA LEU A 22 -1.22 0.37 13.66
C LEU A 22 -1.61 1.86 13.64
N SER A 23 -2.12 2.38 14.76
CA SER A 23 -2.44 3.81 14.89
C SER A 23 -1.18 4.67 14.81
N ALA A 24 -0.08 4.22 15.43
CA ALA A 24 1.21 4.91 15.39
C ALA A 24 1.75 5.08 13.97
N CYS A 25 1.55 4.09 13.09
CA CYS A 25 1.92 4.21 11.68
C CYS A 25 1.14 5.34 10.97
N ARG A 26 -0.19 5.36 11.15
CA ARG A 26 -1.04 6.42 10.59
C ARG A 26 -0.61 7.80 11.12
N ASP A 27 -0.35 7.89 12.42
CA ASP A 27 0.03 9.15 13.05
C ASP A 27 1.41 9.60 12.55
N ALA A 28 2.37 8.69 12.39
CA ALA A 28 3.70 8.98 11.82
C ALA A 28 3.61 9.53 10.38
N PHE A 29 2.70 9.01 9.54
CA PHE A 29 2.41 9.58 8.22
C PHE A 29 1.91 11.03 8.34
N HIS A 30 0.91 11.27 9.18
CA HIS A 30 0.32 12.61 9.33
C HIS A 30 1.30 13.61 9.94
N GLU A 31 2.09 13.21 10.94
CA GLU A 31 3.14 14.02 11.54
C GLU A 31 4.16 14.44 10.46
N THR A 32 4.69 13.48 9.71
CA THR A 32 5.65 13.72 8.61
C THR A 32 5.05 14.64 7.55
N ALA A 33 3.84 14.35 7.08
CA ALA A 33 3.17 15.16 6.06
C ALA A 33 2.88 16.59 6.54
N ASN A 34 2.53 16.78 7.82
CA ASN A 34 2.24 18.11 8.38
C ASN A 34 3.52 18.91 8.65
N GLU A 35 4.58 18.25 9.11
CA GLU A 35 5.87 18.87 9.40
C GLU A 35 6.55 19.36 8.13
N PHE A 36 6.68 18.48 7.13
CA PHE A 36 7.45 18.77 5.92
C PHE A 36 6.60 19.29 4.77
N ARG A 37 5.26 19.14 4.83
CA ARG A 37 4.34 19.59 3.77
C ARG A 37 4.68 19.07 2.38
N TRP A 38 5.29 17.88 2.32
CA TRP A 38 5.80 17.29 1.08
C TRP A 38 6.88 18.13 0.37
N GLU A 39 7.51 19.08 1.07
CA GLU A 39 8.62 19.88 0.53
C GLU A 39 9.93 19.07 0.62
N PRO A 40 10.70 18.97 -0.47
CA PRO A 40 11.95 18.20 -0.47
C PRO A 40 13.07 18.93 0.25
N ALA A 41 13.90 18.19 1.00
CA ALA A 41 15.13 18.75 1.57
C ALA A 41 16.16 19.02 0.46
N ALA A 42 17.01 20.03 0.67
CA ALA A 42 18.06 20.36 -0.30
C ALA A 42 19.00 19.17 -0.56
N GLY A 43 19.28 18.91 -1.84
CA GLY A 43 20.16 17.81 -2.26
C GLY A 43 19.50 16.43 -2.35
N SER A 44 18.26 16.28 -1.89
CA SER A 44 17.49 15.03 -2.00
C SER A 44 17.12 14.67 -3.45
N GLY A 45 16.77 13.41 -3.70
CA GLY A 45 16.26 12.96 -5.00
C GLY A 45 15.00 13.73 -5.42
N ALA A 46 14.10 14.01 -4.47
CA ALA A 46 12.92 14.82 -4.72
C ALA A 46 13.26 16.29 -5.07
N ALA A 47 14.30 16.89 -4.48
CA ALA A 47 14.76 18.22 -4.85
C ALA A 47 15.39 18.26 -6.26
N GLN A 48 16.10 17.19 -6.64
CA GLN A 48 16.61 17.03 -8.00
C GLN A 48 15.47 16.89 -9.02
N ALA A 49 14.44 16.11 -8.69
CA ALA A 49 13.23 16.01 -9.50
C ALA A 49 12.53 17.37 -9.63
N ALA A 50 12.36 18.11 -8.53
CA ALA A 50 11.76 19.46 -8.57
C ALA A 50 12.55 20.44 -9.45
N THR A 51 13.87 20.32 -9.48
CA THR A 51 14.74 21.14 -10.33
C THR A 51 14.62 20.76 -11.82
N SER A 52 14.53 19.46 -12.10
CA SER A 52 14.56 18.91 -13.47
C SER A 52 13.19 18.86 -14.14
N LEU A 53 12.13 18.72 -13.34
CA LEU A 53 10.76 18.52 -13.76
C LEU A 53 9.87 19.64 -13.24
N SER A 54 9.85 20.77 -13.95
CA SER A 54 9.00 21.90 -13.60
C SER A 54 7.54 21.48 -13.43
N SER A 55 6.86 22.03 -12.41
CA SER A 55 5.42 21.91 -12.23
C SER A 55 4.82 23.32 -12.07
N PRO A 56 3.84 23.72 -12.90
CA PRO A 56 3.29 22.96 -14.02
C PRO A 56 4.34 22.70 -15.12
N ASP A 57 4.20 21.57 -15.83
CA ASP A 57 5.09 21.20 -16.91
C ASP A 57 4.87 22.13 -18.13
N PRO A 58 5.92 22.84 -18.60
CA PRO A 58 5.78 23.79 -19.71
C PRO A 58 5.44 23.15 -21.06
N ALA A 59 5.62 21.83 -21.22
CA ALA A 59 5.24 21.11 -22.43
C ALA A 59 3.72 20.85 -22.51
N ILE A 60 2.98 21.02 -21.41
CA ILE A 60 1.57 20.65 -21.30
C ILE A 60 0.69 21.90 -21.27
N ASP A 61 -0.08 22.13 -22.35
CA ASP A 61 -1.13 23.16 -22.37
C ASP A 61 -2.38 22.66 -21.61
N LYS A 62 -2.72 23.33 -20.51
CA LYS A 62 -3.90 23.09 -19.64
C LYS A 62 -3.96 21.67 -19.06
N PRO A 63 -3.11 21.37 -18.06
CA PRO A 63 -3.08 20.05 -17.44
C PRO A 63 -4.42 19.66 -16.80
N ALA A 64 -4.70 18.37 -16.74
CA ALA A 64 -5.86 17.77 -16.09
C ALA A 64 -5.73 17.72 -14.56
N GLY A 65 -4.50 17.69 -14.06
CA GLY A 65 -4.12 17.62 -12.65
C GLY A 65 -2.68 18.09 -12.45
N GLU A 66 -1.97 17.50 -11.48
CA GLU A 66 -0.56 17.77 -11.26
C GLU A 66 0.31 17.27 -12.43
N THR A 67 1.46 17.90 -12.63
CA THR A 67 2.44 17.54 -13.67
C THR A 67 3.86 17.64 -13.12
N GLY A 68 4.86 17.21 -13.89
CA GLY A 68 6.26 17.26 -13.47
C GLY A 68 6.49 16.58 -12.11
N HIS A 69 7.33 17.19 -11.26
CA HIS A 69 7.60 16.62 -9.93
C HIS A 69 6.38 16.56 -9.00
N CYS A 70 5.39 17.45 -9.15
CA CYS A 70 4.19 17.41 -8.31
C CYS A 70 3.35 16.16 -8.58
N LEU A 71 3.33 15.63 -9.82
CA LEU A 71 2.64 14.38 -10.14
C LEU A 71 3.29 13.18 -9.44
N ILE A 72 4.62 13.17 -9.34
CA ILE A 72 5.35 12.14 -8.58
C ILE A 72 4.93 12.20 -7.11
N THR A 73 4.98 13.40 -6.52
CA THR A 73 4.55 13.64 -5.13
C THR A 73 3.10 13.22 -4.90
N GLU A 74 2.18 13.61 -5.78
CA GLU A 74 0.75 13.28 -5.66
C GLU A 74 0.53 11.76 -5.68
N ALA A 75 1.17 11.04 -6.60
CA ALA A 75 1.06 9.58 -6.66
C ALA A 75 1.55 8.92 -5.37
N ILE A 76 2.75 9.28 -4.89
CA ILE A 76 3.30 8.77 -3.62
C ILE A 76 2.35 9.10 -2.45
N GLN A 77 1.90 10.35 -2.37
CA GLN A 77 1.02 10.82 -1.30
C GLN A 77 -0.29 10.04 -1.26
N ILE A 78 -0.95 9.82 -2.40
CA ILE A 78 -2.25 9.13 -2.45
C ILE A 78 -2.12 7.69 -1.96
N PHE A 79 -1.14 6.95 -2.48
CA PHE A 79 -0.93 5.56 -2.05
C PHE A 79 -0.55 5.51 -0.57
N PHE A 80 0.39 6.33 -0.14
CA PHE A 80 0.86 6.28 1.24
C PHE A 80 -0.22 6.71 2.25
N PHE A 81 -1.02 7.72 1.90
CA PHE A 81 -2.23 8.13 2.64
C PHE A 81 -3.23 6.97 2.77
N ASN A 82 -3.54 6.28 1.67
CA ASN A 82 -4.47 5.16 1.71
C ASN A 82 -3.96 4.04 2.62
N SER A 83 -2.66 3.72 2.59
CA SER A 83 -2.08 2.73 3.50
C SER A 83 -2.23 3.15 4.97
N ALA A 84 -1.93 4.40 5.31
CA ALA A 84 -2.09 4.96 6.65
C ALA A 84 -3.56 4.91 7.12
N ALA A 85 -4.49 5.28 6.25
CA ALA A 85 -5.93 5.23 6.54
C ALA A 85 -6.42 3.79 6.77
N HIS A 86 -5.94 2.82 5.99
CA HIS A 86 -6.25 1.40 6.19
C HIS A 86 -5.70 0.86 7.52
N LEU A 87 -4.48 1.23 7.93
CA LEU A 87 -3.91 0.87 9.23
C LEU A 87 -4.75 1.44 10.38
N GLY A 88 -5.13 2.71 10.31
CA GLY A 88 -6.02 3.32 11.31
C GLY A 88 -7.41 2.66 11.37
N SER A 89 -7.95 2.24 10.22
CA SER A 89 -9.22 1.50 10.16
C SER A 89 -9.09 0.12 10.79
N TRP A 90 -7.97 -0.56 10.55
CA TRP A 90 -7.70 -1.87 11.14
C TRP A 90 -7.51 -1.77 12.66
N ALA A 91 -6.82 -0.75 13.16
CA ALA A 91 -6.73 -0.49 14.59
C ALA A 91 -8.11 -0.42 15.25
N ALA A 92 -9.09 0.26 14.63
CA ALA A 92 -10.45 0.33 15.13
C ALA A 92 -11.15 -1.06 15.17
N LEU A 93 -10.88 -1.93 14.19
CA LEU A 93 -11.41 -3.29 14.16
C LEU A 93 -10.79 -4.18 15.24
N LEU A 94 -9.48 -4.08 15.47
CA LEU A 94 -8.81 -4.83 16.54
C LEU A 94 -9.39 -4.47 17.92
N ARG A 95 -9.66 -3.18 18.15
CA ARG A 95 -10.34 -2.71 19.37
C ARG A 95 -11.75 -3.25 19.53
N ALA A 96 -12.44 -3.48 18.42
CA ALA A 96 -13.76 -4.11 18.40
C ALA A 96 -13.69 -5.66 18.42
N ALA A 97 -12.49 -6.25 18.45
CA ALA A 97 -12.23 -7.67 18.29
C ALA A 97 -12.78 -8.28 16.97
N GLU A 98 -12.90 -7.45 15.92
CA GLU A 98 -13.34 -7.86 14.58
C GLU A 98 -12.16 -8.40 13.76
N VAL A 99 -11.79 -9.65 14.01
CA VAL A 99 -10.51 -10.24 13.55
C VAL A 99 -10.64 -11.29 12.43
N VAL A 100 -11.84 -11.57 11.92
CA VAL A 100 -12.06 -12.74 11.05
C VAL A 100 -11.90 -12.42 9.55
N ALA A 101 -12.76 -11.57 8.99
CA ALA A 101 -12.89 -11.43 7.54
C ALA A 101 -12.29 -10.14 6.99
N THR A 102 -12.36 -9.05 7.76
CA THR A 102 -11.93 -7.73 7.32
C THR A 102 -10.42 -7.50 7.42
N PRO A 103 -9.68 -8.00 8.43
CA PRO A 103 -8.24 -7.77 8.52
C PRO A 103 -7.44 -8.15 7.27
N PRO A 104 -7.64 -9.31 6.62
CA PRO A 104 -6.90 -9.64 5.40
C PRO A 104 -7.14 -8.68 4.24
N LEU A 105 -8.35 -8.10 4.14
CA LEU A 105 -8.67 -7.07 3.14
C LEU A 105 -7.84 -5.81 3.37
N LEU A 106 -7.71 -5.39 4.62
CA LEU A 106 -6.95 -4.20 4.99
C LEU A 106 -5.44 -4.45 4.88
N LEU A 107 -4.95 -5.61 5.30
CA LEU A 107 -3.56 -6.01 5.14
C LEU A 107 -3.14 -5.98 3.66
N ARG A 108 -3.94 -6.61 2.78
CA ARG A 108 -3.69 -6.58 1.33
C ARG A 108 -3.63 -5.14 0.81
N ALA A 109 -4.61 -4.32 1.18
CA ALA A 109 -4.67 -2.93 0.74
C ALA A 109 -3.45 -2.12 1.22
N VAL A 110 -3.01 -2.31 2.47
CA VAL A 110 -1.80 -1.67 3.00
C VAL A 110 -0.58 -2.05 2.16
N ILE A 111 -0.34 -3.36 1.97
CA ILE A 111 0.84 -3.85 1.25
C ILE A 111 0.83 -3.35 -0.20
N GLU A 112 -0.30 -3.44 -0.90
CA GLU A 112 -0.41 -2.97 -2.29
C GLU A 112 -0.15 -1.46 -2.39
N ASN A 113 -0.78 -0.64 -1.55
CA ASN A 113 -0.53 0.80 -1.56
C ASN A 113 0.93 1.14 -1.22
N CYS A 114 1.53 0.51 -0.22
CA CYS A 114 2.94 0.69 0.11
C CYS A 114 3.84 0.31 -1.07
N ALA A 115 3.58 -0.82 -1.73
CA ALA A 115 4.37 -1.27 -2.88
C ALA A 115 4.30 -0.28 -4.05
N HIS A 116 3.13 0.27 -4.35
CA HIS A 116 2.97 1.28 -5.40
C HIS A 116 3.67 2.61 -5.04
N ALA A 117 3.62 3.04 -3.78
CA ALA A 117 4.36 4.21 -3.32
C ALA A 117 5.88 4.03 -3.48
N VAL A 118 6.43 2.87 -3.09
CA VAL A 118 7.85 2.55 -3.26
C VAL A 118 8.21 2.42 -4.74
N TRP A 119 7.35 1.83 -5.57
CA TRP A 119 7.60 1.69 -7.00
C TRP A 119 7.73 3.05 -7.70
N VAL A 120 6.82 3.99 -7.43
CA VAL A 120 6.93 5.37 -7.95
C VAL A 120 8.19 6.05 -7.41
N THR A 121 8.53 5.83 -6.14
CA THR A 121 9.72 6.40 -5.49
C THR A 121 11.03 5.86 -6.09
N GLY A 122 11.07 4.59 -6.50
CA GLY A 122 12.29 3.89 -6.92
C GLY A 122 13.22 3.53 -5.76
N ASP A 123 14.23 2.70 -6.06
CA ASP A 123 15.22 2.19 -5.10
C ASP A 123 16.63 2.81 -5.24
N ASP A 124 16.84 3.65 -6.26
CA ASP A 124 18.10 4.31 -6.57
C ASP A 124 17.95 5.83 -6.48
N ASP A 125 18.63 6.47 -5.52
CA ASP A 125 18.60 7.93 -5.33
C ASP A 125 19.23 8.73 -6.48
N THR A 126 19.98 8.05 -7.35
CA THR A 126 20.59 8.59 -8.58
C THR A 126 19.80 8.30 -9.85
N GLU A 127 18.70 7.54 -9.77
CA GLU A 127 17.82 7.28 -10.93
C GLU A 127 17.30 8.60 -11.53
N ALA A 128 17.16 8.64 -12.86
CA ALA A 128 16.68 9.81 -13.57
C ALA A 128 15.27 10.22 -13.09
N PRO A 129 15.00 11.51 -12.81
CA PRO A 129 13.67 11.97 -12.44
C PRO A 129 12.58 11.59 -13.46
N GLU A 130 12.92 11.53 -14.75
CA GLU A 130 12.03 11.14 -15.83
C GLU A 130 11.48 9.71 -15.69
N ASP A 131 12.27 8.78 -15.13
CA ASP A 131 11.82 7.41 -14.88
C ASP A 131 10.71 7.39 -13.83
N ARG A 132 10.89 8.12 -12.73
CA ARG A 132 9.86 8.28 -11.68
C ARG A 132 8.61 8.96 -12.23
N LEU A 133 8.78 10.00 -13.05
CA LEU A 133 7.67 10.67 -13.71
C LEU A 133 6.90 9.74 -14.64
N ALA A 134 7.60 8.88 -15.40
CA ALA A 134 6.98 7.88 -16.25
C ALA A 134 6.15 6.87 -15.43
N ARG A 135 6.66 6.42 -14.28
CA ARG A 135 5.92 5.56 -13.33
C ARG A 135 4.66 6.26 -12.81
N ALA A 136 4.76 7.52 -12.38
CA ALA A 136 3.62 8.31 -11.92
C ALA A 136 2.55 8.49 -13.01
N TYR A 137 2.96 8.76 -14.26
CA TYR A 137 2.02 8.83 -15.39
C TYR A 137 1.36 7.49 -15.72
N LEU A 138 2.04 6.36 -15.53
CA LEU A 138 1.45 5.05 -15.72
C LEU A 138 0.33 4.77 -14.70
N GLU A 139 0.52 5.18 -13.43
CA GLU A 139 -0.53 5.13 -12.40
C GLU A 139 -1.71 6.03 -12.77
N GLU A 140 -1.45 7.29 -13.16
CA GLU A 140 -2.50 8.23 -13.51
C GLU A 140 -3.27 7.76 -14.75
N LEU A 141 -2.58 7.21 -15.75
CA LEU A 141 -3.21 6.62 -16.94
C LEU A 141 -4.11 5.45 -16.56
N LYS A 142 -3.65 4.57 -15.67
CA LYS A 142 -4.42 3.42 -15.19
C LYS A 142 -5.65 3.87 -14.41
N SER A 143 -5.47 4.82 -13.48
CA SER A 143 -6.52 5.43 -12.67
C SER A 143 -7.60 6.06 -13.55
N ALA A 144 -7.21 6.92 -14.49
CA ALA A 144 -8.13 7.57 -15.42
C ALA A 144 -8.87 6.57 -16.32
N GLU A 145 -8.21 5.48 -16.73
CA GLU A 145 -8.88 4.40 -17.46
C GLU A 145 -9.94 3.70 -16.61
N GLN A 146 -9.60 3.31 -15.37
CA GLN A 146 -10.54 2.65 -14.47
C GLN A 146 -11.72 3.55 -14.12
N ALA A 147 -11.48 4.84 -13.87
CA ALA A 147 -12.54 5.83 -13.63
C ALA A 147 -13.51 5.91 -14.83
N LYS A 148 -12.98 5.99 -16.06
CA LYS A 148 -13.79 5.97 -17.30
C LYS A 148 -14.59 4.67 -17.43
N MET A 149 -13.97 3.52 -17.22
CA MET A 149 -14.63 2.21 -17.30
C MET A 149 -15.76 2.08 -16.29
N ASN A 150 -15.51 2.44 -15.04
CA ASN A 150 -16.48 2.35 -13.95
C ASN A 150 -17.63 3.34 -14.12
N ALA A 151 -17.36 4.57 -14.54
CA ALA A 151 -18.40 5.54 -14.88
C ALA A 151 -19.33 5.02 -15.99
N GLY A 152 -18.75 4.42 -17.04
CA GLY A 152 -19.52 3.86 -18.16
C GLY A 152 -20.37 2.65 -17.76
N ARG A 153 -19.85 1.78 -16.88
CA ARG A 153 -20.57 0.60 -16.37
C ARG A 153 -21.70 0.97 -15.41
N LEU A 154 -21.47 1.92 -14.50
CA LEU A 154 -22.45 2.28 -13.46
C LEU A 154 -23.57 3.20 -13.97
N ARG A 155 -23.25 4.13 -14.87
CA ARG A 155 -24.17 5.22 -15.25
C ARG A 155 -24.45 5.29 -16.75
N GLY A 156 -23.93 4.34 -17.52
CA GLY A 156 -23.99 4.35 -18.98
C GLY A 156 -23.02 5.35 -19.62
N LYS A 157 -22.68 5.10 -20.89
CA LYS A 157 -21.71 5.92 -21.64
C LYS A 157 -22.26 7.26 -22.14
N SER A 158 -23.57 7.50 -22.02
CA SER A 158 -24.20 8.78 -22.34
C SER A 158 -24.25 9.74 -21.14
N GLY A 159 -23.92 9.27 -19.93
CA GLY A 159 -23.98 10.09 -18.72
C GLY A 159 -22.86 11.12 -18.62
N PRO A 160 -23.09 12.29 -17.98
CA PRO A 160 -22.11 13.36 -17.87
C PRO A 160 -20.83 12.92 -17.13
N THR A 161 -20.94 11.97 -16.19
CA THR A 161 -19.78 11.39 -15.48
C THR A 161 -18.85 10.62 -16.42
N TYR A 162 -19.41 9.85 -17.37
CA TYR A 162 -18.60 9.14 -18.36
C TYR A 162 -17.92 10.13 -19.29
N THR A 163 -18.63 11.14 -19.80
CA THR A 163 -18.03 12.18 -20.65
C THR A 163 -16.86 12.86 -19.96
N ARG A 164 -17.01 13.25 -18.69
CA ARG A 164 -15.94 13.86 -17.90
C ARG A 164 -14.72 12.96 -17.74
N THR A 165 -14.91 11.71 -17.31
CA THR A 165 -13.82 10.76 -17.08
C THR A 165 -13.16 10.27 -18.38
N ALA A 166 -13.92 10.14 -19.46
CA ALA A 166 -13.39 9.86 -20.79
C ALA A 166 -12.54 11.02 -21.33
N ASN A 167 -12.93 12.26 -21.06
CA ASN A 167 -12.13 13.44 -21.39
C ASN A 167 -10.85 13.51 -20.55
N ALA A 168 -10.92 13.21 -19.24
CA ALA A 168 -9.74 13.13 -18.38
C ALA A 168 -8.74 12.07 -18.89
N TYR A 169 -9.20 10.86 -19.19
CA TYR A 169 -8.35 9.81 -19.78
C TYR A 169 -7.69 10.22 -21.11
N LYS A 170 -8.40 10.97 -21.96
CA LYS A 170 -7.82 11.52 -23.19
C LYS A 170 -6.78 12.60 -22.90
N LYS A 171 -7.00 13.45 -21.90
CA LYS A 171 -6.05 14.48 -21.48
C LYS A 171 -4.76 13.86 -20.95
N VAL A 172 -4.83 12.89 -20.06
CA VAL A 172 -3.65 12.18 -19.55
C VAL A 172 -2.82 11.58 -20.69
N LYS A 173 -3.45 10.99 -21.70
CA LYS A 173 -2.72 10.51 -22.90
C LYS A 173 -2.06 11.64 -23.69
N ALA A 174 -2.71 12.79 -23.82
CA ALA A 174 -2.14 13.94 -24.50
C ALA A 174 -0.97 14.55 -23.71
N GLU A 175 -1.07 14.57 -22.38
CA GLU A 175 0.00 15.00 -21.47
C GLU A 175 1.22 14.09 -21.58
N ILE A 176 1.01 12.77 -21.55
CA ILE A 176 2.07 11.79 -21.76
C ILE A 176 2.73 11.99 -23.13
N ALA A 177 1.95 12.16 -24.20
CA ALA A 177 2.50 12.38 -25.54
C ALA A 177 3.26 13.71 -25.66
N ALA A 178 2.86 14.74 -24.92
CA ALA A 178 3.56 16.03 -24.89
C ALA A 178 4.88 15.94 -24.12
N ARG A 179 4.89 15.25 -22.97
CA ARG A 179 6.08 15.09 -22.12
C ARG A 179 7.06 14.05 -22.65
N PHE A 180 6.55 12.94 -23.18
CA PHE A 180 7.31 11.82 -23.74
C PHE A 180 6.94 11.66 -25.22
N PRO A 181 7.54 12.47 -26.12
CA PRO A 181 7.16 12.49 -27.54
C PRO A 181 7.43 11.17 -28.26
N ASP A 182 8.34 10.35 -27.74
CA ASP A 182 8.65 9.01 -28.26
C ASP A 182 7.64 7.94 -27.80
N SER A 183 6.69 8.27 -26.92
CA SER A 183 5.70 7.32 -26.44
C SER A 183 4.75 6.89 -27.56
N THR A 184 4.49 5.58 -27.64
CA THR A 184 3.59 5.02 -28.65
C THR A 184 2.26 4.55 -28.04
N PRO A 185 1.14 4.57 -28.81
CA PRO A 185 -0.13 4.01 -28.34
C PRO A 185 -0.04 2.52 -27.96
N GLU A 186 0.85 1.77 -28.62
CA GLU A 186 1.09 0.35 -28.33
C GLU A 186 1.77 0.15 -26.97
N GLU A 187 2.82 0.92 -26.68
CA GLU A 187 3.49 0.87 -25.37
C GLU A 187 2.52 1.26 -24.25
N LEU A 188 1.78 2.36 -24.41
CA LEU A 188 0.79 2.78 -23.43
C LEU A 188 -0.33 1.75 -23.24
N GLY A 189 -0.72 1.05 -24.32
CA GLY A 189 -1.67 -0.07 -24.26
C GLY A 189 -1.15 -1.27 -23.49
N ASN A 190 0.18 -1.42 -23.41
CA ASN A 190 0.89 -2.44 -22.64
C ASN A 190 1.41 -1.92 -21.29
N TRP A 191 0.95 -0.74 -20.86
CA TRP A 191 1.38 -0.07 -19.62
C TRP A 191 2.89 0.15 -19.53
N ARG A 192 3.50 0.57 -20.65
CA ARG A 192 4.90 0.94 -20.75
C ARG A 192 5.07 2.40 -21.12
N LEU A 193 6.05 3.06 -20.53
CA LEU A 193 6.41 4.44 -20.80
C LEU A 193 7.86 4.67 -20.41
N HIS A 194 8.67 5.24 -21.31
CA HIS A 194 10.08 5.59 -21.03
C HIS A 194 10.90 4.44 -20.40
N GLY A 195 10.80 3.23 -20.97
CA GLY A 195 11.47 2.03 -20.43
C GLY A 195 10.81 1.42 -19.19
N GLN A 196 9.97 2.17 -18.47
CA GLN A 196 9.23 1.72 -17.30
C GLN A 196 8.02 0.88 -17.71
N LYS A 197 7.61 -0.06 -16.84
CA LYS A 197 6.41 -0.87 -17.01
C LYS A 197 5.63 -0.88 -15.70
N LEU A 198 4.34 -0.58 -15.77
CA LEU A 198 3.44 -0.67 -14.62
C LEU A 198 3.39 -2.14 -14.14
N PRO A 199 3.80 -2.43 -12.91
CA PRO A 199 3.72 -3.78 -12.37
C PRO A 199 2.26 -4.22 -12.21
N SER A 200 2.02 -5.53 -12.23
CA SER A 200 0.78 -6.03 -11.66
C SER A 200 0.78 -5.83 -10.13
N LEU A 201 -0.39 -5.98 -9.50
CA LEU A 201 -0.49 -5.86 -8.04
C LEU A 201 0.38 -6.88 -7.30
N GLU A 202 0.55 -8.09 -7.85
CA GLU A 202 1.44 -9.09 -7.24
C GLU A 202 2.91 -8.73 -7.50
N ASP A 203 3.25 -8.33 -8.73
CA ASP A 203 4.63 -7.98 -9.09
C ASP A 203 5.14 -6.79 -8.27
N SER A 204 4.30 -5.80 -7.96
CA SER A 204 4.69 -4.65 -7.13
C SER A 204 5.03 -5.08 -5.70
N VAL A 205 4.24 -5.99 -5.13
CA VAL A 205 4.48 -6.55 -3.79
C VAL A 205 5.76 -7.39 -3.76
N GLN A 206 5.96 -8.27 -4.74
CA GLN A 206 7.19 -9.05 -4.86
C GLN A 206 8.41 -8.14 -4.97
N TRP A 207 8.36 -7.12 -5.83
CA TRP A 207 9.45 -6.17 -6.01
C TRP A 207 9.79 -5.40 -4.72
N MET A 208 8.80 -4.94 -3.97
CA MET A 208 9.03 -4.25 -2.68
C MET A 208 9.70 -5.17 -1.64
N TYR A 209 9.28 -6.44 -1.55
CA TYR A 209 9.88 -7.38 -0.60
C TYR A 209 11.26 -7.86 -1.02
N ASP A 210 11.51 -8.06 -2.32
CA ASP A 210 12.86 -8.32 -2.83
C ASP A 210 13.82 -7.19 -2.50
N LEU A 211 13.35 -5.95 -2.64
CA LEU A 211 14.11 -4.77 -2.25
C LEU A 211 14.41 -4.79 -0.74
N THR A 212 13.42 -5.12 0.09
CA THR A 212 13.59 -5.26 1.55
C THR A 212 14.59 -6.36 1.91
N ALA A 213 14.53 -7.51 1.25
CA ALA A 213 15.42 -8.64 1.49
C ALA A 213 16.90 -8.30 1.21
N ARG A 214 17.17 -7.46 0.19
CA ARG A 214 18.54 -6.98 -0.11
C ARG A 214 19.16 -6.17 1.03
N PHE A 215 18.33 -5.57 1.89
CA PHE A 215 18.75 -4.79 3.06
C PHE A 215 18.57 -5.55 4.38
N GLY A 216 18.48 -6.89 4.33
CA GLY A 216 18.44 -7.74 5.52
C GLY A 216 17.04 -8.14 5.99
N GLY A 217 15.99 -7.83 5.21
CA GLY A 217 14.65 -8.36 5.46
C GLY A 217 14.56 -9.87 5.32
N THR A 218 13.64 -10.50 6.05
CA THR A 218 13.49 -11.96 6.10
C THR A 218 12.42 -12.51 5.14
N ILE A 219 11.61 -11.63 4.53
CA ILE A 219 10.58 -12.01 3.56
C ILE A 219 11.17 -11.93 2.15
N ASP A 220 11.36 -13.08 1.50
CA ASP A 220 11.78 -13.16 0.09
C ASP A 220 10.59 -13.11 -0.89
N ALA A 221 10.86 -13.00 -2.20
CA ALA A 221 9.83 -13.03 -3.25
C ALA A 221 8.88 -14.25 -3.18
N THR A 222 9.38 -15.43 -2.78
CA THR A 222 8.54 -16.64 -2.72
C THR A 222 7.52 -16.53 -1.59
N MET A 223 7.96 -16.09 -0.42
CA MET A 223 7.10 -15.79 0.72
C MET A 223 6.12 -14.66 0.40
N ALA A 224 6.59 -13.60 -0.28
CA ALA A 224 5.74 -12.49 -0.72
C ALA A 224 4.63 -12.94 -1.69
N SER A 225 4.95 -13.79 -2.67
CA SER A 225 3.96 -14.37 -3.59
C SER A 225 2.95 -15.26 -2.86
N GLY A 226 3.42 -16.13 -1.96
CA GLY A 226 2.54 -16.99 -1.16
C GLY A 226 1.59 -16.19 -0.26
N LEU A 227 2.10 -15.16 0.41
CA LEU A 227 1.30 -14.21 1.19
C LEU A 227 0.28 -13.50 0.31
N TYR A 228 0.70 -12.98 -0.84
CA TYR A 228 -0.19 -12.28 -1.78
C TYR A 228 -1.32 -13.20 -2.26
N GLY A 229 -1.01 -14.43 -2.66
CA GLY A 229 -1.98 -15.43 -3.08
C GLY A 229 -2.99 -15.78 -1.97
N LEU A 230 -2.52 -15.96 -0.73
CA LEU A 230 -3.38 -16.19 0.42
C LEU A 230 -4.30 -15.00 0.69
N LEU A 231 -3.77 -13.78 0.74
CA LEU A 231 -4.55 -12.57 0.96
C LEU A 231 -5.57 -12.35 -0.15
N SER A 232 -5.19 -12.55 -1.41
CA SER A 232 -6.09 -12.50 -2.55
C SER A 232 -7.28 -13.45 -2.36
N ASN A 233 -7.03 -14.69 -1.95
CA ASN A 233 -8.09 -15.67 -1.67
C ASN A 233 -8.91 -15.36 -0.41
N LEU A 234 -8.35 -14.65 0.58
CA LEU A 234 -9.09 -14.14 1.74
C LEU A 234 -9.98 -12.95 1.38
N THR A 235 -9.59 -12.17 0.36
CA THR A 235 -10.36 -11.03 -0.13
C THR A 235 -11.44 -11.39 -1.16
N HIS A 236 -11.23 -12.45 -1.94
CA HIS A 236 -12.17 -12.94 -2.93
C HIS A 236 -13.04 -14.08 -2.37
N PRO A 237 -14.25 -14.33 -2.93
CA PRO A 237 -15.10 -15.44 -2.51
C PRO A 237 -14.45 -16.81 -2.74
N THR A 238 -13.66 -17.27 -1.77
CA THR A 238 -12.94 -18.55 -1.82
C THR A 238 -13.30 -19.38 -0.59
N LEU A 239 -13.56 -20.68 -0.80
CA LEU A 239 -14.09 -21.53 0.28
C LEU A 239 -13.03 -21.98 1.28
N TYR A 240 -11.80 -22.24 0.82
CA TYR A 240 -10.79 -22.90 1.66
C TYR A 240 -10.34 -21.99 2.82
N THR A 241 -10.27 -20.69 2.61
CA THR A 241 -9.73 -19.74 3.58
C THR A 241 -10.51 -19.72 4.89
N VAL A 242 -11.85 -19.74 4.83
CA VAL A 242 -12.70 -19.88 6.03
C VAL A 242 -12.77 -21.34 6.50
N ARG A 243 -12.69 -22.32 5.61
CA ARG A 243 -12.72 -23.74 5.99
C ARG A 243 -11.50 -24.16 6.81
N ASP A 244 -10.32 -23.63 6.50
CA ASP A 244 -9.09 -23.94 7.21
C ASP A 244 -9.06 -23.35 8.62
N MET A 245 -9.84 -22.28 8.86
CA MET A 245 -10.06 -21.72 10.21
C MET A 245 -11.07 -22.54 11.02
N ARG A 246 -11.78 -23.51 10.42
CA ARG A 246 -12.83 -24.26 11.14
C ARG A 246 -12.24 -25.33 12.03
N VAL A 247 -12.69 -25.32 13.28
CA VAL A 247 -12.45 -26.39 14.25
C VAL A 247 -13.80 -27.00 14.62
N TRP A 248 -13.91 -28.31 14.45
CA TRP A 248 -15.06 -29.08 14.90
C TRP A 248 -14.94 -29.36 16.39
N THR A 249 -15.96 -28.98 17.16
CA THR A 249 -16.07 -29.27 18.59
C THR A 249 -17.46 -29.85 18.89
N LYS A 250 -17.63 -30.41 20.08
CA LYS A 250 -18.94 -30.82 20.58
C LYS A 250 -19.64 -29.64 21.27
N ASP A 251 -20.91 -29.42 20.97
CA ASP A 251 -21.77 -28.54 21.77
C ASP A 251 -22.01 -29.16 23.15
N GLU A 252 -21.71 -28.43 24.22
CA GLU A 252 -21.83 -28.97 25.59
C GLU A 252 -23.28 -29.23 26.02
N LYS A 253 -24.27 -28.59 25.39
CA LYS A 253 -25.69 -28.74 25.73
C LYS A 253 -26.38 -29.81 24.89
N THR A 254 -26.08 -29.88 23.60
CA THR A 254 -26.77 -30.81 22.67
C THR A 254 -25.94 -32.05 22.32
N GLY A 255 -24.61 -32.00 22.47
CA GLY A 255 -23.70 -33.07 22.04
C GLY A 255 -23.48 -33.14 20.53
N ASP A 256 -24.05 -32.20 19.77
CA ASP A 256 -23.89 -32.14 18.31
C ASP A 256 -22.53 -31.61 17.90
N ASP A 257 -22.10 -31.95 16.69
CA ASP A 257 -20.90 -31.38 16.08
C ASP A 257 -21.15 -29.94 15.63
N VAL A 258 -20.32 -29.01 16.11
CA VAL A 258 -20.36 -27.59 15.76
C VAL A 258 -19.03 -27.19 15.14
N ALA A 259 -19.09 -26.55 13.97
CA ALA A 259 -17.92 -25.96 13.32
C ALA A 259 -17.74 -24.52 13.77
N ASN A 260 -16.71 -24.26 14.58
CA ASN A 260 -16.33 -22.93 15.04
C ASN A 260 -15.21 -22.37 14.18
N VAL A 261 -15.23 -21.06 13.90
CA VAL A 261 -14.09 -20.37 13.29
C VAL A 261 -13.13 -19.99 14.41
N ARG A 262 -11.87 -20.43 14.29
CA ARG A 262 -10.81 -20.12 15.25
C ARG A 262 -9.81 -19.16 14.62
N VAL A 263 -9.67 -18.00 15.26
CA VAL A 263 -8.59 -17.05 15.01
C VAL A 263 -7.75 -16.98 16.28
N THR A 264 -6.43 -17.00 16.16
CA THR A 264 -5.52 -16.92 17.31
C THR A 264 -4.84 -15.56 17.34
N ILE A 265 -4.42 -15.13 18.52
CA ILE A 265 -3.71 -13.85 18.67
C ILE A 265 -2.39 -13.86 17.91
N GLU A 266 -1.71 -15.00 17.85
CA GLU A 266 -0.48 -15.17 17.09
C GLU A 266 -0.71 -14.96 15.58
N SER A 267 -1.84 -15.44 15.05
CA SER A 267 -2.19 -15.18 13.64
C SER A 267 -2.46 -13.70 13.37
N VAL A 268 -3.18 -13.02 14.27
CA VAL A 268 -3.45 -11.57 14.16
C VAL A 268 -2.15 -10.77 14.26
N GLU A 269 -1.27 -11.12 15.20
CA GLU A 269 0.03 -10.48 15.35
C GLU A 269 0.89 -10.65 14.10
N LYS A 270 0.91 -11.84 13.48
CA LYS A 270 1.66 -12.07 12.24
C LYS A 270 1.15 -11.18 11.10
N ASP A 271 -0.16 -11.05 10.98
CA ASP A 271 -0.78 -10.16 9.99
C ASP A 271 -0.40 -8.68 10.26
N VAL A 272 -0.45 -8.25 11.54
CA VAL A 272 -0.04 -6.90 11.94
C VAL A 272 1.44 -6.65 11.64
N ARG A 273 2.34 -7.58 12.01
CA ARG A 273 3.78 -7.48 11.71
C ARG A 273 4.03 -7.29 10.21
N THR A 274 3.31 -8.01 9.37
CA THR A 274 3.41 -7.89 7.92
C THR A 274 2.99 -6.50 7.44
N ALA A 275 1.91 -5.94 7.97
CA ALA A 275 1.46 -4.58 7.65
C ALA A 275 2.47 -3.51 8.11
N LEU A 276 2.97 -3.65 9.34
CA LEU A 276 3.98 -2.76 9.91
C LEU A 276 5.25 -2.77 9.05
N ALA A 277 5.70 -3.95 8.59
CA ALA A 277 6.90 -4.07 7.76
C ALA A 277 6.73 -3.35 6.42
N ALA A 278 5.62 -3.60 5.71
CA ALA A 278 5.33 -2.93 4.45
C ALA A 278 5.26 -1.41 4.60
N PHE A 279 4.58 -0.92 5.63
CA PHE A 279 4.44 0.50 5.89
C PHE A 279 5.75 1.18 6.29
N TYR A 280 6.48 0.58 7.23
CA TYR A 280 7.77 1.09 7.70
C TYR A 280 8.78 1.16 6.54
N ASN A 281 8.82 0.14 5.69
CA ASN A 281 9.69 0.15 4.50
C ASN A 281 9.29 1.28 3.55
N ALA A 282 8.00 1.42 3.24
CA ALA A 282 7.53 2.52 2.38
C ALA A 282 7.89 3.89 2.97
N MET A 283 7.70 4.08 4.27
CA MET A 283 8.09 5.31 4.96
C MET A 283 9.59 5.57 4.85
N THR A 284 10.42 4.53 5.00
CA THR A 284 11.88 4.62 4.88
C THR A 284 12.30 5.11 3.49
N TYR A 285 11.77 4.50 2.42
CA TYR A 285 12.07 4.92 1.04
C TYR A 285 11.60 6.34 0.75
N VAL A 286 10.38 6.70 1.17
CA VAL A 286 9.85 8.05 0.97
C VAL A 286 10.69 9.08 1.74
N THR A 287 10.97 8.85 3.02
CA THR A 287 11.81 9.74 3.83
C THR A 287 13.20 9.93 3.20
N ALA A 288 13.83 8.85 2.72
CA ALA A 288 15.12 8.92 2.03
C ALA A 288 15.05 9.74 0.74
N TYR A 289 14.04 9.48 -0.12
CA TYR A 289 13.87 10.18 -1.39
C TYR A 289 13.64 11.69 -1.21
N TYR A 290 12.88 12.09 -0.20
CA TYR A 290 12.67 13.50 0.14
C TYR A 290 13.80 14.11 0.98
N GLY A 291 14.73 13.30 1.49
CA GLY A 291 15.82 13.73 2.36
C GLY A 291 15.36 14.29 3.71
N TRP A 292 14.22 13.83 4.22
CA TRP A 292 13.70 14.27 5.51
C TRP A 292 14.49 13.65 6.68
N PRO A 293 14.54 14.32 7.84
CA PRO A 293 15.04 13.70 9.07
C PRO A 293 14.28 12.43 9.45
N GLU A 294 14.99 11.43 9.96
CA GLU A 294 14.43 10.15 10.40
C GLU A 294 13.68 10.21 11.75
N THR A 295 13.38 11.40 12.29
CA THR A 295 12.78 11.56 13.62
C THR A 295 11.46 10.78 13.76
N ALA A 296 10.59 10.86 12.75
CA ALA A 296 9.32 10.15 12.73
C ALA A 296 9.51 8.63 12.59
N LEU A 297 10.49 8.19 11.77
CA LEU A 297 10.85 6.77 11.63
C LEU A 297 11.33 6.18 12.95
N ARG A 298 12.31 6.81 13.61
CA ARG A 298 12.85 6.35 14.91
C ARG A 298 11.81 6.35 16.02
N THR A 299 10.89 7.32 15.99
CA THR A 299 9.76 7.35 16.93
C THR A 299 8.82 6.18 16.67
N LEU A 300 8.55 5.86 15.40
CA LEU A 300 7.74 4.71 15.02
C LEU A 300 8.42 3.39 15.39
N GLU A 301 9.73 3.24 15.12
CA GLU A 301 10.54 2.08 15.53
C GLU A 301 10.41 1.82 17.03
N SER A 302 10.63 2.85 17.84
CA SER A 302 10.54 2.76 19.31
C SER A 302 9.14 2.29 19.76
N LYS A 303 8.08 2.78 19.11
CA LYS A 303 6.69 2.37 19.40
C LYS A 303 6.42 0.91 18.98
N ILE A 304 6.98 0.47 17.85
CA ILE A 304 6.85 -0.91 17.38
C ILE A 304 7.61 -1.86 18.32
N GLU A 305 8.87 -1.57 18.65
CA GLU A 305 9.69 -2.41 19.54
C GLU A 305 9.10 -2.54 20.95
N ALA A 306 8.48 -1.48 21.47
CA ALA A 306 7.84 -1.53 22.79
C ALA A 306 6.69 -2.56 22.86
N VAL A 307 6.04 -2.85 21.73
CA VAL A 307 4.90 -3.79 21.64
C VAL A 307 5.31 -5.14 21.05
N ILE A 308 6.35 -5.14 20.20
CA ILE A 308 6.84 -6.29 19.44
C ILE A 308 8.39 -6.34 19.57
N PRO A 309 8.92 -6.85 20.71
CA PRO A 309 10.33 -6.67 21.12
C PRO A 309 11.42 -7.31 20.26
N ASP A 310 11.08 -7.87 19.11
CA ASP A 310 11.97 -8.55 18.16
C ASP A 310 11.71 -8.14 16.71
N PHE A 311 10.83 -7.15 16.48
CA PHE A 311 10.37 -6.80 15.15
C PHE A 311 11.52 -6.52 14.16
N PHE A 312 12.53 -5.76 14.60
CA PHE A 312 13.70 -5.41 13.78
C PHE A 312 14.89 -6.37 13.98
N ASN A 313 14.84 -7.27 14.96
CA ASN A 313 15.96 -8.15 15.35
C ASN A 313 15.69 -9.64 15.05
N ALA A 314 14.62 -9.98 14.33
CA ALA A 314 14.19 -11.37 14.11
C ALA A 314 15.14 -12.23 13.25
N ALA A 315 16.29 -11.72 12.80
CA ALA A 315 17.35 -12.56 12.31
C ALA A 315 18.16 -13.09 13.51
N LEU A 316 17.92 -14.33 13.93
CA LEU A 316 18.95 -15.26 14.48
C LEU A 316 18.46 -16.63 15.01
N GLU A 317 17.19 -17.03 14.86
CA GLU A 317 16.78 -18.41 15.18
C GLU A 317 16.17 -19.10 13.96
N VAL A 318 17.06 -19.64 13.12
CA VAL A 318 16.73 -20.73 12.19
C VAL A 318 17.19 -22.01 12.87
N GLU A 319 16.26 -22.78 13.45
CA GLU A 319 16.42 -24.23 13.67
C GLU A 319 16.00 -25.00 12.41
#